data_AF-A0A1V3QLF2-F1
#
_entry.id   AF-A0A1V3QLF2-F1
#
_cell.length_a   1.000
_cell.length_b   1.000
_cell.length_c   1.000
_cell.angle_alpha   90.00
_cell.angle_beta   90.00
_cell.angle_gamma   90.00
#
_symmetry.space_group_name_H-M   'P 1'
#
loop_
_entity.id
_entity.type
_entity.pdbx_description
1 polymer ?
#
loop_
_entity_poly.entity_id
_entity_poly.type
_entity_poly.pdbx_seq_one_letter_code
_entity_poly.pdbx_strand_id
1 'polypeptide(L)'
;MKRFYLIGFLLLMGFDTLAQISFKYAGTQALPVAASLEWVLRVFGQPWVYGAVIGYIGAFFTWMALLKHAPIGPAFAASHLEVVSVMLLSVWLFDERLNAARVLGAVAIIAGIVCLGMAESREHVAEPDVT
;
A
#
# COMPACT_ATOMS: atom_id res chain seq x y z
N MET A 1 7.71 20.84 -3.74
CA MET A 1 7.93 19.56 -4.45
C MET A 1 8.22 18.40 -3.49
N LYS A 2 9.37 18.32 -2.80
CA LYS A 2 9.71 17.17 -1.92
C LYS A 2 8.67 16.84 -0.84
N ARG A 3 8.11 17.87 -0.18
CA ARG A 3 7.05 17.69 0.84
C ARG A 3 5.75 17.13 0.24
N PHE A 4 5.41 17.51 -0.99
CA PHE A 4 4.21 16.99 -1.68
C PHE A 4 4.33 15.49 -1.91
N TYR A 5 5.47 15.02 -2.43
CA TYR A 5 5.70 13.59 -2.62
C TYR A 5 5.72 12.83 -1.30
N LEU A 6 6.43 13.33 -0.29
CA LEU A 6 6.49 12.67 1.02
C LEU A 6 5.09 12.52 1.63
N ILE A 7 4.31 13.61 1.66
CA ILE A 7 2.94 13.58 2.20
C ILE A 7 2.05 12.68 1.35
N GLY A 8 2.12 12.79 0.02
CA GLY A 8 1.31 11.97 -0.89
C GLY A 8 1.59 10.49 -0.75
N PHE A 9 2.85 10.06 -0.71
CA PHE A 9 3.20 8.65 -0.51
C PHE A 9 2.84 8.13 0.87
N LEU A 10 2.98 8.94 1.92
CA LEU A 10 2.53 8.56 3.26
C LEU A 10 1.01 8.41 3.33
N LEU A 11 0.26 9.31 2.68
CA LEU A 11 -1.20 9.20 2.56
C LEU A 11 -1.61 7.98 1.76
N LEU A 12 -0.95 7.73 0.61
CA LEU A 12 -1.20 6.57 -0.23
C LEU A 12 -0.98 5.27 0.56
N MET A 13 0.20 5.12 1.15
CA MET A 13 0.53 4.00 2.02
C MET A 13 -0.49 3.85 3.16
N GLY A 14 -0.93 4.95 3.79
CA GLY A 14 -1.94 4.92 4.83
C GLY A 14 -3.29 4.39 4.34
N PHE A 15 -3.78 4.86 3.19
CA PHE A 15 -5.02 4.40 2.58
C PHE A 15 -4.96 2.94 2.13
N ASP A 16 -3.88 2.52 1.49
CA ASP A 16 -3.67 1.13 1.08
C ASP A 16 -3.58 0.21 2.30
N THR A 17 -2.86 0.63 3.33
CA THR A 17 -2.77 -0.11 4.60
C THR A 17 -4.14 -0.24 5.26
N LEU A 18 -4.91 0.85 5.33
CA LEU A 18 -6.27 0.83 5.85
C LEU A 18 -7.13 -0.16 5.06
N ALA A 19 -7.04 -0.16 3.73
CA ALA A 19 -7.82 -1.07 2.89
C ALA A 19 -7.47 -2.54 3.15
N GLN A 20 -6.19 -2.88 3.18
CA GLN A 20 -5.73 -4.26 3.39
C GLN A 20 -6.07 -4.78 4.79
N ILE A 21 -5.87 -3.97 5.83
CA ILE A 21 -6.24 -4.32 7.22
C ILE A 21 -7.75 -4.49 7.34
N SER A 22 -8.51 -3.60 6.69
CA SER A 22 -9.97 -3.67 6.66
C SER A 22 -10.47 -4.95 5.97
N PHE A 23 -9.88 -5.35 4.85
CA PHE A 23 -10.20 -6.64 4.22
C PHE A 23 -9.92 -7.81 5.14
N LYS A 24 -8.80 -7.77 5.86
CA LYS A 24 -8.44 -8.83 6.79
C LYS A 24 -9.45 -8.96 7.93
N TYR A 25 -9.87 -7.85 8.54
CA TYR A 25 -10.94 -7.87 9.55
C TYR A 25 -12.30 -8.30 8.98
N ALA A 26 -12.71 -7.75 7.83
CA ALA A 26 -13.97 -8.11 7.19
C ALA A 26 -14.01 -9.62 6.87
N GLY A 27 -12.91 -10.17 6.37
CA GLY A 27 -12.79 -11.59 6.04
C GLY A 27 -12.88 -12.49 7.26
N THR A 28 -12.19 -12.15 8.36
CA THR A 28 -12.24 -12.97 9.59
C THR A 28 -13.61 -12.90 10.27
N GLN A 29 -14.28 -11.76 10.23
CA GLN A 29 -15.62 -11.58 10.81
C GLN A 29 -16.75 -12.15 9.94
N ALA A 30 -16.51 -12.35 8.64
CA ALA A 30 -17.47 -12.94 7.72
C ALA A 30 -17.38 -14.48 7.61
N LEU A 31 -16.57 -15.15 8.45
CA LEU A 31 -16.49 -16.61 8.48
C LEU A 31 -17.82 -17.27 8.95
N PRO A 32 -18.09 -18.54 8.56
CA PRO A 32 -17.39 -19.33 7.54
C PRO A 32 -17.66 -18.82 6.12
N VAL A 33 -16.66 -18.96 5.24
CA VAL A 33 -16.80 -18.64 3.81
C VAL A 33 -17.79 -19.61 3.16
N ALA A 34 -18.77 -19.06 2.44
CA ALA A 34 -19.73 -19.85 1.68
C ALA A 34 -20.10 -19.13 0.38
N ALA A 35 -20.34 -19.90 -0.69
CA ALA A 35 -20.88 -19.37 -1.94
C ALA A 35 -22.42 -19.22 -1.86
N SER A 36 -22.89 -18.44 -0.88
CA SER A 36 -24.31 -18.21 -0.63
C SER A 36 -24.62 -16.72 -0.52
N LEU A 37 -25.87 -16.36 -0.83
CA LEU A 37 -26.35 -14.98 -0.66
C LEU A 37 -26.25 -14.54 0.82
N GLU A 38 -26.47 -15.45 1.77
CA GLU A 38 -26.34 -15.18 3.20
C GLU A 38 -24.92 -14.75 3.59
N TRP A 39 -23.89 -15.40 3.01
CA TRP A 39 -22.50 -14.99 3.25
C TRP A 39 -22.22 -13.62 2.64
N VAL A 40 -22.69 -13.34 1.43
CA VAL A 40 -22.56 -12.02 0.80
C VAL A 40 -23.18 -10.93 1.66
N LEU A 41 -24.41 -11.14 2.15
CA LEU A 41 -25.08 -10.20 3.05
C LEU A 41 -24.32 -10.02 4.37
N ARG A 42 -23.72 -11.09 4.91
CA ARG A 42 -22.87 -11.01 6.11
C ARG A 42 -21.62 -10.17 5.87
N VAL A 43 -20.99 -10.29 4.70
CA VAL A 43 -19.82 -9.48 4.31
C VAL A 43 -20.23 -8.00 4.28
N PHE A 44 -21.33 -7.65 3.60
CA PHE A 44 -21.83 -6.28 3.58
C PHE A 44 -22.24 -5.76 4.96
N GLY A 45 -22.60 -6.64 5.90
CA GLY A 45 -22.84 -6.27 7.29
C GLY A 45 -21.58 -5.92 8.10
N GLN A 46 -20.37 -6.23 7.61
CA GLN A 46 -19.14 -5.94 8.34
C GLN A 46 -18.69 -4.48 8.13
N PRO A 47 -18.51 -3.68 9.20
CA PRO A 47 -18.13 -2.27 9.08
C PRO A 47 -16.79 -2.08 8.36
N TRP A 48 -15.88 -3.05 8.48
CA TRP A 48 -14.58 -3.00 7.83
C TRP A 48 -14.64 -3.10 6.31
N VAL A 49 -15.70 -3.66 5.70
CA VAL A 49 -15.85 -3.59 4.23
C VAL A 49 -15.93 -2.13 3.76
N TYR A 50 -16.63 -1.27 4.51
CA TYR A 50 -16.71 0.15 4.20
C TYR A 50 -15.39 0.88 4.49
N GLY A 51 -14.64 0.44 5.51
CA GLY A 51 -13.26 0.89 5.74
C GLY A 51 -12.36 0.59 4.53
N ALA A 52 -12.50 -0.58 3.91
CA ALA A 52 -11.79 -0.94 2.70
C ALA A 52 -12.18 -0.10 1.49
N VAL A 53 -13.48 0.20 1.34
CA VAL A 53 -13.99 1.10 0.29
C VAL A 53 -13.40 2.51 0.45
N ILE A 54 -13.42 3.07 1.67
CA ILE A 54 -12.83 4.38 1.96
C ILE A 54 -11.33 4.39 1.68
N GLY A 55 -10.62 3.33 2.09
CA GLY A 55 -9.21 3.13 1.79
C GLY A 55 -8.94 3.17 0.28
N TYR A 56 -9.67 2.38 -0.51
CA TYR A 56 -9.51 2.38 -1.97
C TYR A 56 -9.81 3.72 -2.63
N ILE A 57 -10.88 4.40 -2.22
CA ILE A 57 -11.24 5.72 -2.75
C ILE A 57 -10.11 6.72 -2.44
N GLY A 58 -9.63 6.74 -1.20
CA GLY A 58 -8.53 7.61 -0.79
C GLY A 58 -7.24 7.31 -1.53
N ALA A 59 -6.88 6.03 -1.68
CA ALA A 59 -5.71 5.59 -2.41
C ALA A 59 -5.79 6.02 -3.89
N PHE A 60 -6.94 5.81 -4.54
CA PHE A 60 -7.15 6.19 -5.93
C PHE A 60 -6.90 7.68 -6.18
N PHE A 61 -7.52 8.57 -5.41
CA PHE A 61 -7.32 10.01 -5.59
C PHE A 61 -5.90 10.45 -5.24
N THR A 62 -5.31 9.89 -4.19
CA THR A 62 -3.92 10.19 -3.82
C THR A 62 -2.94 9.76 -4.91
N TRP A 63 -3.15 8.57 -5.48
CA TRP A 63 -2.35 8.04 -6.57
C TRP A 63 -2.47 8.89 -7.84
N MET A 64 -3.69 9.25 -8.25
CA MET A 64 -3.92 10.14 -9.39
C MET A 64 -3.26 11.51 -9.19
N ALA A 65 -3.23 12.03 -7.97
CA ALA A 65 -2.55 13.29 -7.66
C ALA A 65 -1.01 13.15 -7.72
N LEU A 66 -0.46 12.04 -7.24
CA LEU A 66 0.97 11.74 -7.30
C LEU A 66 1.44 11.56 -8.75
N LEU A 67 0.71 10.79 -9.56
CA LEU A 67 1.07 10.49 -10.95
C LEU A 67 1.12 11.72 -11.86
N LYS A 68 0.50 12.84 -11.47
CA LYS A 68 0.63 14.10 -12.23
C LYS A 68 2.06 14.65 -12.23
N HIS A 69 2.89 14.26 -11.27
CA HIS A 69 4.22 14.87 -11.08
C HIS A 69 5.33 13.84 -10.78
N ALA A 70 4.99 12.69 -10.18
CA ALA A 70 5.96 11.68 -9.79
C ALA A 70 6.36 10.79 -10.97
N PRO A 71 7.65 10.42 -11.10
CA PRO A 71 8.08 9.44 -12.10
C PRO A 71 7.46 8.08 -11.79
N ILE A 72 6.86 7.46 -12.81
CA ILE A 72 6.02 6.27 -12.64
C ILE A 72 6.81 5.11 -12.03
N GLY A 73 8.08 4.91 -12.43
CA GLY A 73 8.90 3.79 -11.97
C GLY A 73 9.10 3.76 -10.45
N PRO A 74 9.79 4.76 -9.86
CA PRO A 74 9.96 4.84 -8.40
C PRO A 74 8.65 5.01 -7.64
N ALA A 75 7.66 5.72 -8.21
CA ALA A 75 6.36 5.92 -7.58
C ALA A 75 5.60 4.59 -7.41
N PHE A 76 5.60 3.77 -8.45
CA PHE A 76 4.98 2.45 -8.44
C PHE A 76 5.71 1.47 -7.51
N ALA A 77 7.04 1.55 -7.43
CA ALA A 77 7.78 0.76 -6.46
C ALA A 77 7.43 1.19 -5.02
N ALA A 78 7.38 2.49 -4.76
CA ALA A 78 7.09 3.04 -3.45
C ALA A 78 5.65 2.79 -2.97
N SER A 79 4.67 2.64 -3.86
CA SER A 79 3.30 2.30 -3.45
C SER A 79 3.28 0.98 -2.67
N HIS A 80 4.01 -0.03 -3.16
CA HIS A 80 4.12 -1.35 -2.53
C HIS A 80 4.75 -1.39 -1.13
N LEU A 81 5.18 -0.25 -0.59
CA LEU A 81 5.50 -0.15 0.83
C LEU A 81 4.30 -0.50 1.72
N GLU A 82 3.07 -0.49 1.18
CA GLU A 82 1.87 -1.00 1.87
C GLU A 82 2.04 -2.45 2.38
N VAL A 83 2.78 -3.30 1.66
CA VAL A 83 3.00 -4.69 2.08
C VAL A 83 3.77 -4.73 3.40
N VAL A 84 4.76 -3.86 3.55
CA VAL A 84 5.58 -3.77 4.76
C VAL A 84 4.78 -3.19 5.92
N SER A 85 4.01 -2.12 5.69
CA SER A 85 3.17 -1.53 6.74
C SER A 85 2.07 -2.49 7.21
N VAL A 86 1.39 -3.19 6.30
CA VAL A 86 0.38 -4.21 6.63
C VAL A 86 1.00 -5.37 7.40
N MET A 87 2.20 -5.82 7.01
CA MET A 87 2.93 -6.85 7.74
C MET A 87 3.22 -6.42 9.18
N LEU A 88 3.74 -5.20 9.38
CA LEU A 88 4.08 -4.69 10.72
C LEU A 88 2.84 -4.48 11.58
N LEU A 89 1.79 -3.85 11.03
CA LEU A 89 0.53 -3.67 11.74
C LEU A 89 -0.17 -5.00 12.01
N SER A 90 0.04 -6.02 11.17
CA SER A 90 -0.54 -7.34 11.40
C SER A 90 -0.03 -8.02 12.66
N VAL A 91 1.20 -7.72 13.09
CA VAL A 91 1.75 -8.21 14.36
C VAL A 91 0.98 -7.63 15.54
N TRP A 92 0.65 -6.34 15.48
CA TRP A 92 -0.01 -5.65 16.58
C TRP A 92 -1.53 -5.84 16.60
N LEU A 93 -2.17 -5.85 15.43
CA LEU A 93 -3.63 -5.90 15.30
C LEU A 93 -4.22 -7.31 15.28
N PHE A 94 -3.42 -8.32 14.90
CA PHE A 94 -3.87 -9.70 14.70
C PHE A 94 -2.97 -10.73 15.40
N ASP A 95 -2.04 -10.28 16.25
CA ASP A 95 -1.09 -11.14 16.97
C ASP A 95 -0.30 -12.10 16.05
N GLU A 96 -0.07 -11.69 14.80
CA GLU A 96 0.67 -12.51 13.86
C GLU A 96 2.16 -12.56 14.17
N ARG A 97 2.74 -13.75 14.05
CA ARG A 97 4.18 -13.95 14.24
C ARG A 97 4.94 -13.61 12.96
N LEU A 98 5.94 -12.74 13.06
CA LEU A 98 6.92 -12.54 12.00
C LEU A 98 7.89 -13.72 11.98
N ASN A 99 8.04 -14.32 10.81
CA ASN A 99 9.09 -15.31 10.58
C ASN A 99 10.24 -14.67 9.78
N ALA A 100 11.40 -15.33 9.78
CA ALA A 100 12.59 -14.83 9.09
C ALA A 100 12.33 -14.58 7.59
N ALA A 101 11.54 -15.43 6.93
CA ALA A 101 11.22 -15.28 5.52
C ALA A 101 10.45 -13.98 5.21
N ARG A 102 9.46 -13.61 6.05
CA ARG A 102 8.70 -12.35 5.92
C ARG A 102 9.61 -11.14 6.11
N VAL A 103 10.51 -11.20 7.09
CA VAL A 103 11.49 -10.13 7.33
C VAL A 103 12.44 -9.98 6.13
N LEU A 104 12.97 -11.09 5.60
CA LEU A 104 13.83 -11.07 4.42
C LEU A 104 13.09 -10.50 3.19
N GLY A 105 11.84 -10.90 2.99
CA GLY A 105 10.99 -10.35 1.92
C GLY A 105 10.77 -8.84 2.05
N ALA A 106 10.46 -8.36 3.26
CA ALA A 106 10.30 -6.93 3.52
C ALA A 106 11.59 -6.14 3.26
N VAL A 107 12.74 -6.67 3.69
CA VAL A 107 14.05 -6.06 3.41
C VAL A 107 14.32 -6.01 1.91
N ALA A 108 13.99 -7.08 1.16
CA ALA A 108 14.16 -7.12 -0.29
C ALA A 108 13.28 -6.10 -1.02
N ILE A 109 12.02 -5.91 -0.59
CA ILE A 109 11.12 -4.89 -1.14
C ILE A 109 11.70 -3.49 -0.92
N ILE A 110 12.10 -3.18 0.32
CA ILE A 110 12.69 -1.87 0.67
C ILE A 110 13.97 -1.63 -0.15
N ALA A 111 14.83 -2.64 -0.28
CA ALA A 111 16.04 -2.54 -1.09
C ALA A 111 15.71 -2.26 -2.57
N GLY A 112 14.72 -2.94 -3.15
CA GLY A 112 14.26 -2.71 -4.52
C GLY A 112 13.76 -1.28 -4.74
N ILE A 113 12.97 -0.75 -3.80
CA ILE A 113 12.49 0.65 -3.84
C ILE A 113 13.66 1.63 -3.80
N VAL A 114 14.64 1.42 -2.93
CA VAL A 114 15.84 2.26 -2.81
C VAL A 114 16.65 2.22 -4.10
N CYS A 115 16.87 1.04 -4.68
CA CYS A 115 17.58 0.88 -5.95
C CYS A 115 16.91 1.66 -7.09
N LEU A 116 15.58 1.56 -7.23
CA LEU A 116 14.83 2.29 -8.25
C LEU A 116 14.86 3.80 -8.03
N GLY A 117 14.71 4.26 -6.79
CA GLY A 117 14.84 5.69 -6.47
C GLY A 117 16.22 6.26 -6.77
N MET A 118 17.28 5.47 -6.57
CA MET A 118 18.65 5.86 -6.92
C MET A 118 18.89 5.88 -8.43
N ALA A 119 18.32 4.93 -9.18
CA ALA A 119 18.43 4.89 -10.64
C ALA A 119 17.83 6.15 -11.28
N GLU A 120 16.59 6.49 -10.90
CA GLU A 120 15.90 7.70 -11.37
C GLU A 120 16.67 8.99 -11.04
N SER A 121 17.21 9.07 -9.81
CA SER A 121 17.99 10.23 -9.37
C SER A 121 19.26 10.45 -10.21
N ARG A 122 19.79 9.40 -10.85
CA ARG A 122 20.96 9.47 -11.73
C ARG A 122 20.57 9.88 -13.15
N GLU A 123 19.46 9.38 -13.68
CA GLU A 123 18.96 9.76 -15.01
C GLU A 123 18.65 11.26 -15.08
N HIS A 124 18.05 11.82 -14.03
CA HIS A 124 17.74 13.26 -13.98
C HIS A 124 18.98 14.18 -13.91
N VAL A 125 20.16 13.64 -13.59
CA VAL A 125 21.44 14.39 -13.57
C VAL A 125 22.17 14.28 -14.92
N ALA A 126 21.79 13.32 -15.76
CA ALA A 126 22.50 12.98 -16.99
C ALA A 126 21.98 13.69 -18.25
N GLU A 127 20.83 14.39 -18.20
CA GLU A 127 20.36 15.25 -19.31
C GLU A 127 21.21 16.53 -19.36
N PRO A 128 22.11 16.70 -20.36
CA PRO A 128 22.82 17.95 -20.54
C PRO A 128 21.83 18.96 -21.12
N ASP A 129 21.95 20.23 -20.72
CA ASP A 129 21.25 21.37 -21.30
C ASP A 129 21.55 21.44 -22.81
N VAL A 130 20.71 20.81 -23.64
CA VAL A 130 20.76 20.95 -25.08
C VAL A 130 20.06 22.27 -25.41
N THR A 131 20.90 23.29 -25.54
CA THR A 131 20.63 24.64 -26.07
C THR A 131 19.72 24.67 -27.29
#